data_AF-A0A7K8CEP7-F1
#
_entry.id   AF-A0A7K8CEP7-F1
#
_cell.length_a   1.000
_cell.length_b   1.000
_cell.length_c   1.000
_cell.angle_alpha   90.00
_cell.angle_beta   90.00
_cell.angle_gamma   90.00
#
_symmetry.space_group_name_H-M   'P 1'
#
loop_
_entity.id
_entity.type
_entity.pdbx_description
1 polymer ?
#
loop_
_entity_poly.entity_id
_entity_poly.type
_entity_poly.pdbx_seq_one_letter_code
_entity_poly.pdbx_strand_id
1 'polypeptide(L)'
;AAAGKLLVIPMEGSHWLSMRKVLVELSKRGHEIVVVAPDSTVLIDSSDFYEMKTYPVPFKKEDMKEHIHSTAARCFSQEPFLVRFWKLLQDYRKSGAMFQASCRSLLYNQELMKYIGDSHFDVLFTDPVSPCGQIIAQHFSIPSVFFLRMIPCAMDVHAAQSPDPPSYVPRLFSIYTDHMTFSERVRNFLIALSESFGCSIAYAPFEELASEFLQKPVTMMELLSHGSVWLRRIDFVFEYPMPVMPNMVFVGGIHCGQKKPLSQ
;
A
#
# COMPACT_ATOMS: atom_id res chain seq x y z
N ALA A 1 -12.70 -14.84 20.75
CA ALA A 1 -12.06 -15.07 19.43
C ALA A 1 -10.75 -15.80 19.69
N ALA A 2 -10.45 -16.86 18.93
CA ALA A 2 -9.13 -17.49 19.03
C ALA A 2 -8.09 -16.54 18.42
N ALA A 3 -6.92 -16.42 19.05
CA ALA A 3 -5.81 -15.67 18.49
C ALA A 3 -5.24 -16.44 17.27
N GLY A 4 -5.08 -15.74 16.15
CA GLY A 4 -4.47 -16.26 14.92
C GLY A 4 -3.05 -15.76 14.71
N LYS A 5 -2.32 -16.42 13.82
CA LYS A 5 -0.95 -16.14 13.41
C LYS A 5 -0.93 -15.29 12.14
N LEU A 6 -0.34 -14.10 12.22
CA LEU A 6 -0.33 -13.09 11.18
C LEU A 6 1.05 -12.95 10.53
N LEU A 7 1.08 -13.01 9.21
CA LEU A 7 2.23 -12.60 8.41
C LEU A 7 2.07 -11.14 8.00
N VAL A 8 3.05 -10.31 8.32
CA VAL A 8 3.03 -8.89 7.99
C VAL A 8 4.11 -8.58 6.97
N ILE A 9 3.70 -8.02 5.83
CA ILE A 9 4.61 -7.51 4.80
C ILE A 9 4.34 -6.01 4.69
N PRO A 10 5.11 -5.17 5.40
CA PRO A 10 4.85 -3.75 5.50
C PRO A 10 5.43 -2.95 4.32
N MET A 11 5.00 -1.71 4.22
CA MET A 11 5.68 -0.66 3.46
C MET A 11 6.40 0.29 4.43
N GLU A 12 7.58 0.78 4.03
CA GLU A 12 8.39 1.70 4.82
C GLU A 12 7.76 3.09 5.01
N GLY A 13 8.37 3.90 5.88
CA GLY A 13 7.97 5.29 6.06
C GLY A 13 6.66 5.46 6.84
N SER A 14 5.80 6.38 6.39
CA SER A 14 4.53 6.71 7.06
C SER A 14 3.52 5.56 7.07
N HIS A 15 3.67 4.60 6.15
CA HIS A 15 2.84 3.41 6.05
C HIS A 15 3.08 2.50 7.27
N TRP A 16 4.35 2.21 7.57
CA TRP A 16 4.75 1.45 8.75
C TRP A 16 4.30 2.09 10.06
N LEU A 17 4.50 3.41 10.23
CA LEU A 17 4.15 4.10 11.48
C LEU A 17 2.67 3.91 11.86
N SER A 18 1.78 3.91 10.85
CA SER A 18 0.35 3.66 11.05
C SER A 18 0.07 2.19 11.31
N MET A 19 0.69 1.30 10.53
CA MET A 19 0.49 -0.15 10.61
C MET A 19 0.94 -0.70 11.97
N ARG A 20 2.08 -0.23 12.49
CA ARG A 20 2.63 -0.61 13.78
C ARG A 20 1.65 -0.41 14.93
N LYS A 21 0.82 0.65 14.90
CA LYS A 21 -0.22 0.88 15.93
C LYS A 21 -1.28 -0.23 15.94
N VAL A 22 -1.65 -0.73 14.76
CA VAL A 22 -2.57 -1.86 14.63
C VAL A 22 -1.93 -3.13 15.15
N LEU A 23 -0.66 -3.39 14.81
CA LEU A 23 0.07 -4.57 15.27
C LEU A 23 0.19 -4.65 16.80
N VAL A 24 0.44 -3.51 17.47
CA VAL A 24 0.48 -3.45 18.94
C VAL A 24 -0.85 -3.94 19.53
N GLU A 25 -1.97 -3.49 18.96
CA GLU A 25 -3.29 -3.85 19.46
C GLU A 25 -3.67 -5.30 19.14
N LEU A 26 -3.24 -5.83 17.99
CA LEU A 26 -3.39 -7.24 17.64
C LEU A 26 -2.57 -8.14 18.58
N SER A 27 -1.32 -7.76 18.87
CA SER A 27 -0.48 -8.50 19.81
C SER A 27 -1.10 -8.57 21.22
N LYS A 28 -1.65 -7.45 21.72
CA LYS A 28 -2.39 -7.42 23.01
C LYS A 28 -3.61 -8.35 23.04
N ARG A 29 -4.20 -8.63 21.89
CA ARG A 29 -5.32 -9.58 21.73
C ARG A 29 -4.85 -11.03 21.59
N GLY A 30 -3.54 -11.28 21.71
CA GLY A 30 -2.94 -12.60 21.72
C GLY A 30 -2.45 -13.09 20.35
N HIS A 31 -2.57 -12.29 19.29
CA HIS A 31 -2.12 -12.68 17.95
C HIS A 31 -0.59 -12.88 17.91
N GLU A 32 -0.15 -13.99 17.31
CA GLU A 32 1.25 -14.20 16.95
C GLU A 32 1.54 -13.42 15.67
N ILE A 33 2.56 -12.56 15.68
CA ILE A 33 2.84 -11.65 14.57
C ILE A 33 4.27 -11.88 14.10
N VAL A 34 4.43 -12.11 12.80
CA VAL A 34 5.73 -12.18 12.13
C VAL A 34 5.81 -11.07 11.09
N VAL A 35 6.76 -10.16 11.25
CA VAL A 35 7.04 -9.07 10.30
C VAL A 35 8.21 -9.48 9.42
N VAL A 36 8.00 -9.47 8.10
CA VAL A 36 9.05 -9.73 7.10
C VAL A 36 9.40 -8.43 6.41
N ALA A 37 10.65 -7.98 6.53
CA ALA A 37 11.09 -6.70 6.00
C ALA A 37 12.51 -6.79 5.41
N PRO A 38 12.92 -5.88 4.50
CA PRO A 38 14.28 -5.91 3.98
C PRO A 38 15.33 -5.57 5.07
N ASP A 39 16.57 -6.01 4.89
CA ASP A 39 17.68 -5.68 5.79
C ASP A 39 18.06 -4.19 5.78
N SER A 40 17.67 -3.47 4.72
CA SER A 40 17.90 -2.03 4.55
C SER A 40 16.82 -1.13 5.17
N THR A 41 15.93 -1.68 6.01
CA THR A 41 14.84 -0.94 6.69
C THR A 41 15.29 0.35 7.40
N VAL A 42 14.44 1.37 7.34
CA VAL A 42 14.68 2.71 7.91
C VAL A 42 13.90 2.91 9.20
N LEU A 43 12.59 2.64 9.21
CA LEU A 43 11.72 2.84 10.39
C LEU A 43 11.18 1.53 10.99
N ILE A 44 11.35 0.41 10.28
CA ILE A 44 10.96 -0.91 10.76
C ILE A 44 12.10 -1.46 11.60
N ASP A 45 11.91 -1.47 12.92
CA ASP A 45 12.89 -1.97 13.89
C ASP A 45 12.40 -3.26 14.56
N SER A 46 13.25 -3.91 15.37
CA SER A 46 12.81 -5.04 16.19
C SER A 46 11.86 -4.58 17.31
N SER A 47 11.01 -5.49 17.79
CA SER A 47 10.14 -5.22 18.93
C SER A 47 9.76 -6.48 19.68
N ASP A 48 9.37 -6.34 20.94
CA ASP A 48 9.02 -7.49 21.80
C ASP A 48 7.64 -8.09 21.47
N PHE A 49 6.84 -7.42 20.63
CA PHE A 49 5.46 -7.80 20.34
C PHE A 49 5.25 -8.46 18.95
N TYR A 50 6.33 -8.65 18.18
CA TYR A 50 6.35 -9.46 16.96
C TYR A 50 7.72 -10.09 16.75
N GLU A 51 7.77 -11.22 16.05
CA GLU A 51 9.01 -11.75 15.49
C GLU A 51 9.36 -10.97 14.21
N MET A 52 10.63 -10.60 14.02
CA MET A 52 11.10 -9.94 12.80
C MET A 52 12.00 -10.89 12.01
N LYS A 53 11.70 -11.06 10.72
CA LYS A 53 12.52 -11.76 9.73
C LYS A 53 13.02 -10.77 8.69
N THR A 54 14.29 -10.86 8.33
CA THR A 54 14.90 -9.97 7.34
C THR A 54 15.39 -10.69 6.10
N TYR A 55 15.43 -10.01 4.96
CA TYR A 55 16.03 -10.51 3.73
C TYR A 55 16.93 -9.48 3.05
N PRO A 56 17.98 -9.92 2.32
CA PRO A 56 18.89 -9.02 1.65
C PRO A 56 18.26 -8.37 0.41
N VAL A 57 18.56 -7.09 0.20
CA VAL A 57 18.15 -6.33 -0.99
C VAL A 57 19.33 -5.68 -1.72
N PRO A 58 19.21 -5.36 -3.02
CA PRO A 58 20.35 -4.87 -3.83
C PRO A 58 20.70 -3.38 -3.60
N PHE A 59 20.20 -2.75 -2.54
CA PHE A 59 20.42 -1.34 -2.22
C PHE A 59 20.65 -1.15 -0.72
N LYS A 60 21.39 -0.09 -0.35
CA LYS A 60 21.73 0.17 1.05
C LYS A 60 20.61 0.94 1.76
N LYS A 61 20.63 0.87 3.10
CA LYS A 61 19.74 1.65 3.97
C LYS A 61 19.90 3.14 3.74
N GLU A 62 21.12 3.61 3.52
CA GLU A 62 21.46 5.01 3.25
C GLU A 62 20.80 5.50 1.95
N ASP A 63 20.82 4.67 0.90
CA ASP A 63 20.21 5.00 -0.40
C ASP A 63 18.69 5.17 -0.25
N MET A 64 18.04 4.27 0.51
CA MET A 64 16.60 4.35 0.77
C MET A 64 16.26 5.59 1.62
N LYS A 65 17.07 5.86 2.66
CA LYS A 65 16.90 7.04 3.51
C LYS A 65 17.03 8.34 2.73
N GLU A 66 18.07 8.47 1.91
CA GLU A 66 18.27 9.64 1.05
C GLU A 66 17.12 9.81 0.05
N HIS A 67 16.65 8.71 -0.54
CA HIS A 67 15.53 8.72 -1.47
C HIS A 67 14.23 9.22 -0.81
N ILE A 68 13.91 8.73 0.39
CA ILE A 68 12.74 9.17 1.17
C ILE A 68 12.86 10.67 1.51
N HIS A 69 14.01 11.11 2.01
CA HIS A 69 14.22 12.51 2.40
C HIS A 69 14.17 13.46 1.19
N SER A 70 14.83 13.12 0.09
CA SER A 70 14.88 13.96 -1.11
C SER A 70 13.51 14.08 -1.78
N THR A 71 12.75 12.98 -1.84
CA THR A 71 11.37 12.98 -2.35
C THR A 71 10.47 13.87 -1.48
N ALA A 72 10.56 13.71 -0.15
CA ALA A 72 9.78 14.52 0.79
C ALA A 72 10.10 16.02 0.67
N ALA A 73 11.39 16.39 0.61
CA ALA A 73 11.81 17.78 0.43
C ALA A 73 11.29 18.38 -0.88
N ARG A 74 11.23 17.57 -1.95
CA ARG A 74 10.79 18.00 -3.27
C ARG A 74 9.30 18.28 -3.36
N CYS A 75 8.48 17.59 -2.56
CA CYS A 75 7.05 17.88 -2.46
C CYS A 75 6.77 19.31 -1.97
N PHE A 76 7.70 19.91 -1.21
CA PHE A 76 7.59 21.27 -0.69
C PHE A 76 8.50 22.27 -1.43
N SER A 77 9.09 21.86 -2.57
CA SER A 77 9.97 22.75 -3.32
C SER A 77 9.19 23.84 -4.06
N GLN A 78 9.75 25.05 -4.04
CA GLN A 78 9.26 26.21 -4.80
C GLN A 78 9.77 26.19 -6.25
N GLU A 79 10.22 25.05 -6.75
CA GLU A 79 10.69 24.92 -8.13
C GLU A 79 9.54 25.13 -9.12
N PRO A 80 9.83 25.61 -10.35
CA PRO A 80 8.84 25.72 -11.40
C PRO A 80 8.11 24.40 -11.63
N PHE A 81 6.80 24.47 -11.89
CA PHE A 81 5.92 23.29 -11.98
C PHE A 81 6.49 22.18 -12.87
N LEU A 82 6.96 22.51 -14.08
CA LEU A 82 7.48 21.51 -15.02
C LEU A 82 8.74 20.82 -14.49
N VAL A 83 9.64 21.57 -13.84
CA VAL A 83 10.86 21.01 -13.24
C VAL A 83 10.50 20.05 -12.11
N ARG A 84 9.60 20.50 -11.22
CA ARG A 84 9.11 19.68 -10.11
C ARG A 84 8.40 18.42 -10.61
N PHE A 85 7.56 18.54 -11.63
CA PHE A 85 6.84 17.41 -12.24
C PHE A 85 7.80 16.34 -12.78
N TRP A 86 8.80 16.74 -13.58
CA TRP A 86 9.77 15.78 -14.14
C TRP A 86 10.59 15.08 -13.06
N LYS A 87 11.00 15.82 -12.03
CA LYS A 87 11.75 15.26 -10.91
C LYS A 87 10.91 14.31 -10.05
N LEU A 88 9.65 14.65 -9.77
CA LEU A 88 8.72 13.76 -9.05
C LEU A 88 8.43 12.47 -9.86
N LEU A 89 8.35 12.58 -11.19
CA LEU A 89 8.21 11.41 -12.06
C LEU A 89 9.45 10.50 -12.00
N GLN A 90 10.65 11.08 -11.95
CA GLN A 90 11.89 10.33 -11.74
C GLN A 90 11.92 9.65 -10.36
N ASP A 91 11.51 10.35 -9.30
CA ASP A 91 11.42 9.77 -7.95
C ASP A 91 10.44 8.60 -7.92
N TYR A 92 9.27 8.76 -8.55
CA TYR A 92 8.26 7.71 -8.64
C TYR A 92 8.80 6.46 -9.34
N ARG A 93 9.50 6.63 -10.48
CA ARG A 93 10.15 5.52 -11.19
C ARG A 93 11.22 4.83 -10.34
N LYS A 94 12.04 5.62 -9.63
CA LYS A 94 13.08 5.09 -8.74
C LYS A 94 12.46 4.32 -7.56
N SER A 95 11.41 4.85 -6.93
CA SER A 95 10.65 4.14 -5.89
C SER A 95 10.08 2.82 -6.40
N GLY A 96 9.44 2.84 -7.58
CA GLY A 96 8.89 1.63 -8.20
C GLY A 96 9.96 0.56 -8.44
N ALA A 97 11.12 0.95 -8.99
CA ALA A 97 12.25 0.04 -9.20
C ALA A 97 12.81 -0.53 -7.88
N MET A 98 12.95 0.29 -6.84
CA MET A 98 13.41 -0.18 -5.52
C MET A 98 12.41 -1.16 -4.87
N PHE A 99 11.12 -0.86 -4.94
CA PHE A 99 10.06 -1.73 -4.42
C PHE A 99 9.97 -3.05 -5.20
N GLN A 100 10.09 -3.01 -6.53
CA GLN A 100 10.10 -4.21 -7.36
C GLN A 100 11.33 -5.07 -7.07
N ALA A 101 12.51 -4.47 -6.94
CA ALA A 101 13.75 -5.17 -6.61
C ALA A 101 13.67 -5.81 -5.21
N SER A 102 13.15 -5.09 -4.23
CA SER A 102 12.91 -5.63 -2.89
C SER A 102 11.92 -6.79 -2.92
N CYS A 103 10.83 -6.66 -3.67
CA CYS A 103 9.87 -7.75 -3.81
C CYS A 103 10.48 -8.99 -4.46
N ARG A 104 11.27 -8.82 -5.53
CA ARG A 104 11.99 -9.92 -6.17
C ARG A 104 12.93 -10.61 -5.18
N SER A 105 13.71 -9.85 -4.41
CA SER A 105 14.57 -10.42 -3.36
C SER A 105 13.80 -11.28 -2.36
N LEU A 106 12.60 -10.85 -1.94
CA LEU A 106 11.77 -11.62 -1.01
C LEU A 106 11.20 -12.89 -1.65
N LEU A 107 10.59 -12.77 -2.83
CA LEU A 107 9.95 -13.89 -3.52
C LEU A 107 10.93 -15.03 -3.86
N TYR A 108 12.18 -14.68 -4.17
CA TYR A 108 13.22 -15.67 -4.49
C TYR A 108 14.12 -16.03 -3.31
N ASN A 109 13.81 -15.56 -2.09
CA ASN A 109 14.48 -16.02 -0.88
C ASN A 109 13.91 -17.38 -0.47
N GLN A 110 14.61 -18.46 -0.84
CA GLN A 110 14.16 -19.84 -0.61
C GLN A 110 13.93 -20.16 0.88
N GLU A 111 14.77 -19.62 1.76
CA GLU A 111 14.67 -19.87 3.20
C GLU A 111 13.39 -19.24 3.77
N LEU A 112 13.13 -17.97 3.46
CA LEU A 112 11.93 -17.29 3.94
C LEU A 112 10.66 -17.83 3.30
N MET A 113 10.66 -18.13 2.00
CA MET A 113 9.48 -18.68 1.34
C MET A 113 9.15 -20.07 1.89
N LYS A 114 10.16 -20.89 2.17
CA LYS A 114 9.94 -22.16 2.87
C LYS A 114 9.39 -21.96 4.28
N TYR A 115 9.98 -21.05 5.06
CA TYR A 115 9.49 -20.72 6.39
C TYR A 115 8.03 -20.24 6.37
N ILE A 116 7.66 -19.38 5.40
CA ILE A 116 6.28 -18.89 5.25
C ILE A 116 5.32 -20.03 4.97
N GLY A 117 5.68 -20.95 4.06
CA GLY A 117 4.87 -22.12 3.74
C GLY A 117 4.70 -23.08 4.93
N ASP A 118 5.78 -23.36 5.66
CA ASP A 118 5.80 -24.28 6.80
C ASP A 118 5.12 -23.69 8.06
N SER A 119 4.99 -22.36 8.13
CA SER A 119 4.46 -21.65 9.32
C SER A 119 2.94 -21.59 9.41
N HIS A 120 2.22 -21.96 8.35
CA HIS A 120 0.74 -21.98 8.29
C HIS A 120 0.08 -20.71 8.86
N PHE A 121 0.37 -19.55 8.26
CA PHE A 121 -0.23 -18.27 8.65
C PHE A 121 -1.75 -18.22 8.37
N ASP A 122 -2.52 -17.67 9.29
CA ASP A 122 -3.97 -17.53 9.15
C ASP A 122 -4.36 -16.35 8.25
N VAL A 123 -3.59 -15.26 8.31
CA VAL A 123 -3.86 -14.01 7.59
C VAL A 123 -2.56 -13.33 7.18
N LEU A 124 -2.55 -12.78 5.96
CA LEU A 124 -1.49 -11.89 5.49
C LEU A 124 -1.95 -10.42 5.59
N PHE A 125 -1.25 -9.62 6.38
CA PHE A 125 -1.54 -8.20 6.58
C PHE A 125 -0.50 -7.34 5.86
N THR A 126 -0.91 -6.60 4.83
CA THR A 126 0.02 -5.88 3.94
C THR A 126 -0.52 -4.53 3.50
N ASP A 127 0.38 -3.61 3.14
CA ASP A 127 0.00 -2.42 2.39
C ASP A 127 0.05 -2.73 0.89
N PRO A 128 -1.09 -2.69 0.16
CA PRO A 128 -1.18 -3.10 -1.24
C PRO A 128 -0.49 -2.13 -2.23
N VAL A 129 0.08 -1.01 -1.78
CA VAL A 129 0.91 -0.16 -2.64
C VAL A 129 2.12 -0.93 -3.19
N SER A 130 2.66 -1.88 -2.40
CA SER A 130 3.53 -2.93 -2.92
C SER A 130 2.74 -4.23 -3.03
N PRO A 131 2.60 -4.82 -4.22
CA PRO A 131 1.82 -6.05 -4.40
C PRO A 131 2.51 -7.29 -3.84
N CYS A 132 3.74 -7.18 -3.33
CA CYS A 132 4.54 -8.33 -2.92
C CYS A 132 3.85 -9.22 -1.89
N GLY A 133 3.22 -8.61 -0.88
CA GLY A 133 2.47 -9.36 0.12
C GLY A 133 1.30 -10.11 -0.51
N GLN A 134 0.65 -9.53 -1.51
CA GLN A 134 -0.46 -10.18 -2.20
C GLN A 134 0.00 -11.33 -3.11
N ILE A 135 1.17 -11.22 -3.74
CA ILE A 135 1.77 -12.33 -4.52
C ILE A 135 2.00 -13.53 -3.60
N ILE A 136 2.56 -13.30 -2.42
CA ILE A 136 2.81 -14.35 -1.41
C ILE A 136 1.50 -14.92 -0.89
N ALA A 137 0.51 -14.08 -0.59
CA ALA A 137 -0.82 -14.49 -0.18
C ALA A 137 -1.42 -15.47 -1.18
N GLN A 138 -1.37 -15.12 -2.47
CA GLN A 138 -1.92 -15.96 -3.54
C GLN A 138 -1.12 -17.26 -3.73
N HIS A 139 0.20 -17.23 -3.62
CA HIS A 139 1.04 -18.42 -3.74
C HIS A 139 0.73 -19.46 -2.66
N PHE A 140 0.57 -19.03 -1.41
CA PHE A 140 0.27 -19.91 -0.28
C PHE A 140 -1.21 -20.04 0.06
N SER A 141 -2.10 -19.42 -0.73
CA SER A 141 -3.55 -19.38 -0.47
C SER A 141 -3.93 -18.84 0.91
N ILE A 142 -3.20 -17.83 1.38
CA ILE A 142 -3.46 -17.13 2.66
C ILE A 142 -4.42 -15.97 2.39
N PRO A 143 -5.52 -15.81 3.14
CA PRO A 143 -6.40 -14.66 2.98
C PRO A 143 -5.67 -13.37 3.37
N SER A 144 -5.79 -12.34 2.54
CA SER A 144 -5.10 -11.07 2.75
C SER A 144 -6.02 -9.97 3.27
N VAL A 145 -5.48 -9.19 4.21
CA VAL A 145 -6.08 -7.96 4.72
C VAL A 145 -5.18 -6.79 4.30
N PHE A 146 -5.75 -5.89 3.51
CA PHE A 146 -5.06 -4.72 3.03
C PHE A 146 -5.19 -3.56 4.00
N PHE A 147 -4.08 -2.87 4.24
CA PHE A 147 -4.03 -1.68 5.07
C PHE A 147 -3.45 -0.54 4.27
N LEU A 148 -4.30 0.38 3.82
CA LEU A 148 -3.96 1.38 2.83
C LEU A 148 -4.57 2.73 3.18
N ARG A 149 -3.96 3.82 2.70
CA ARG A 149 -4.68 5.10 2.58
C ARG A 149 -5.38 5.19 1.23
N MET A 150 -4.67 4.82 0.18
CA MET A 150 -5.10 4.93 -1.22
C MET A 150 -4.15 4.14 -2.12
N ILE A 151 -4.61 3.74 -3.30
CA ILE A 151 -3.78 3.24 -4.38
C ILE A 151 -4.01 4.14 -5.60
N PRO A 152 -2.96 4.55 -6.35
CA PRO A 152 -3.13 5.32 -7.58
C PRO A 152 -4.14 4.71 -8.55
N CYS A 153 -4.77 5.56 -9.37
CA CYS A 153 -5.73 5.18 -10.41
C CYS A 153 -6.99 4.46 -9.91
N ALA A 154 -7.35 4.63 -8.63
CA ALA A 154 -8.48 3.96 -7.98
C ALA A 154 -8.43 2.43 -8.07
N MET A 155 -7.23 1.86 -8.15
CA MET A 155 -7.04 0.40 -8.20
C MET A 155 -7.67 -0.29 -6.99
N ASP A 156 -7.67 0.33 -5.80
CA ASP A 156 -8.35 -0.21 -4.61
C ASP A 156 -9.86 -0.29 -4.78
N VAL A 157 -10.46 0.71 -5.45
CA VAL A 157 -11.90 0.76 -5.72
C VAL A 157 -12.28 -0.28 -6.77
N HIS A 158 -11.53 -0.34 -7.87
CA HIS A 158 -11.81 -1.26 -8.97
C HIS A 158 -11.53 -2.71 -8.60
N ALA A 159 -10.44 -2.99 -7.88
CA ALA A 159 -10.11 -4.34 -7.43
C ALA A 159 -11.12 -4.85 -6.40
N ALA A 160 -11.65 -3.97 -5.54
CA ALA A 160 -12.76 -4.31 -4.64
C ALA A 160 -14.11 -4.45 -5.37
N GLN A 161 -14.17 -4.22 -6.68
CA GLN A 161 -15.40 -4.21 -7.49
C GLN A 161 -16.42 -3.15 -7.05
N SER A 162 -15.93 -2.06 -6.44
CA SER A 162 -16.77 -0.93 -6.04
C SER A 162 -17.05 -0.02 -7.24
N PRO A 163 -18.27 0.54 -7.38
CA PRO A 163 -18.55 1.55 -8.40
C PRO A 163 -17.69 2.81 -8.21
N ASP A 164 -17.12 3.35 -9.30
CA ASP A 164 -16.29 4.55 -9.30
C ASP A 164 -16.83 5.61 -10.29
N PRO A 165 -17.97 6.26 -9.99
CA PRO A 165 -18.62 7.17 -10.92
C PRO A 165 -17.94 8.56 -10.96
N PRO A 166 -17.26 8.92 -12.07
CA PRO A 166 -16.53 10.18 -12.17
C PRO A 166 -17.47 11.39 -12.33
N SER A 167 -18.78 11.17 -12.36
CA SER A 167 -19.75 12.26 -12.38
C SER A 167 -19.78 13.00 -11.03
N TYR A 168 -19.53 12.33 -9.91
CA TYR A 168 -19.53 12.97 -8.58
C TYR A 168 -18.35 12.56 -7.68
N VAL A 169 -17.60 11.52 -8.04
CA VAL A 169 -16.35 11.19 -7.34
C VAL A 169 -15.20 11.95 -8.00
N PRO A 170 -14.58 12.94 -7.33
CA PRO A 170 -13.47 13.69 -7.91
C PRO A 170 -12.22 12.82 -8.04
N ARG A 171 -11.51 12.93 -9.16
CA ARG A 171 -10.23 12.24 -9.36
C ARG A 171 -9.14 12.82 -8.49
N LEU A 172 -8.22 11.96 -8.10
CA LEU A 172 -7.08 12.37 -7.31
C LEU A 172 -6.23 13.41 -8.06
N PHE A 173 -5.73 14.40 -7.32
CA PHE A 173 -5.00 15.56 -7.87
C PHE A 173 -5.82 16.49 -8.77
N SER A 174 -7.12 16.21 -8.97
CA SER A 174 -8.03 17.26 -9.41
C SER A 174 -8.27 18.25 -8.26
N ILE A 175 -8.62 19.48 -8.60
CA ILE A 175 -9.04 20.50 -7.63
C ILE A 175 -10.56 20.45 -7.39
N TYR A 176 -11.22 19.38 -7.84
CA TYR A 176 -12.67 19.26 -7.84
C TYR A 176 -13.21 18.70 -6.53
N THR A 177 -14.50 18.95 -6.31
CA THR A 177 -15.28 18.45 -5.17
C THR A 177 -16.35 17.47 -5.65
N ASP A 178 -17.19 16.95 -4.77
CA ASP A 178 -18.39 16.20 -5.15
C ASP A 178 -19.47 17.05 -5.86
N HIS A 179 -19.39 18.37 -5.70
CA HIS A 179 -20.19 19.35 -6.41
C HIS A 179 -19.44 19.90 -7.64
N MET A 180 -19.59 19.20 -8.77
CA MET A 180 -19.05 19.61 -10.07
C MET A 180 -20.12 20.11 -11.04
N THR A 181 -19.80 21.18 -11.78
CA THR A 181 -20.51 21.62 -12.99
C THR A 181 -20.33 20.61 -14.13
N PHE A 182 -21.14 20.72 -15.19
CA PHE A 182 -21.03 19.80 -16.33
C PHE A 182 -19.62 19.77 -16.95
N SER A 183 -18.98 20.92 -17.14
CA SER A 183 -17.64 20.99 -17.72
C SER A 183 -16.57 20.37 -16.80
N GLU A 184 -16.70 20.54 -15.49
CA GLU A 184 -15.83 19.90 -14.51
C GLU A 184 -16.02 18.38 -14.50
N ARG A 185 -17.26 17.88 -14.60
CA ARG A 185 -17.54 16.43 -14.74
C ARG A 185 -16.91 15.84 -16.00
N VAL A 186 -17.00 16.55 -17.12
CA VAL A 186 -16.36 16.11 -18.37
C VAL A 186 -14.84 16.05 -18.19
N ARG A 187 -14.21 17.06 -17.58
CA ARG A 187 -12.77 17.04 -17.30
C ARG A 187 -12.39 15.92 -16.33
N ASN A 188 -13.18 15.71 -15.28
CA ASN A 188 -12.96 14.65 -14.29
C ASN A 188 -13.04 13.26 -14.93
N PHE A 189 -14.00 13.05 -15.83
CA PHE A 189 -14.11 11.83 -16.63
C PHE A 189 -12.89 11.63 -17.55
N LEU A 190 -12.41 12.68 -18.22
CA LEU A 190 -11.20 12.59 -19.05
C LEU A 190 -9.94 12.25 -18.23
N ILE A 191 -9.81 12.79 -17.00
CA ILE A 191 -8.74 12.40 -16.08
C ILE A 191 -8.85 10.92 -15.75
N ALA A 192 -10.03 10.44 -15.37
CA ALA A 192 -10.27 9.04 -15.05
C ALA A 192 -9.86 8.10 -16.20
N LEU A 193 -10.20 8.45 -17.45
CA LEU A 193 -9.80 7.67 -18.63
C LEU A 193 -8.28 7.66 -18.85
N SER A 194 -7.59 8.78 -18.57
CA SER A 194 -6.15 8.90 -18.77
C SER A 194 -5.32 8.08 -17.77
N GLU A 195 -5.85 7.87 -16.56
CA GLU A 195 -5.18 7.15 -15.49
C GLU A 195 -4.94 5.68 -15.82
N SER A 196 -5.87 5.03 -16.55
CA SER A 196 -5.72 3.63 -16.97
C SER A 196 -4.43 3.40 -17.78
N PHE A 197 -4.03 4.36 -18.62
CA PHE A 197 -2.81 4.27 -19.40
C PHE A 197 -1.54 4.50 -18.56
N GLY A 198 -1.57 5.49 -17.65
CA GLY A 198 -0.42 5.77 -16.78
C GLY A 198 -0.14 4.63 -15.81
N CYS A 199 -1.18 4.04 -15.22
CA CYS A 199 -1.04 2.97 -14.25
C CYS A 199 -0.67 1.63 -14.87
N SER A 200 -1.12 1.30 -16.08
CA SER A 200 -0.69 0.06 -16.73
C SER A 200 0.84 0.03 -16.90
N ILE A 201 1.44 1.15 -17.30
CA ILE A 201 2.91 1.28 -17.40
C ILE A 201 3.57 1.18 -16.02
N ALA A 202 3.00 1.82 -14.99
CA ALA A 202 3.56 1.83 -13.65
C ALA A 202 3.54 0.45 -12.98
N TYR A 203 2.50 -0.35 -13.25
CA TYR A 203 2.31 -1.67 -12.64
C TYR A 203 2.92 -2.83 -13.44
N ALA A 204 3.19 -2.64 -14.74
CA ALA A 204 3.76 -3.69 -15.61
C ALA A 204 4.98 -4.42 -15.01
N PRO A 205 5.97 -3.77 -14.38
CA PRO A 205 7.11 -4.48 -13.80
C PRO A 205 6.74 -5.41 -12.63
N PHE A 206 5.65 -5.10 -11.92
CA PHE A 206 5.14 -5.95 -10.86
C PHE A 206 4.25 -7.07 -11.40
N GLU A 207 3.46 -6.80 -12.44
CA GLU A 207 2.67 -7.83 -13.14
C GLU A 207 3.56 -8.88 -13.79
N GLU A 208 4.67 -8.46 -14.41
CA GLU A 208 5.70 -9.36 -14.96
C GLU A 208 6.31 -10.22 -13.87
N LEU A 209 6.75 -9.62 -12.76
CA LEU A 209 7.30 -10.34 -11.61
C LEU A 209 6.30 -11.32 -11.00
N ALA A 210 5.05 -10.90 -10.81
CA ALA A 210 3.98 -11.74 -10.28
C ALA A 210 3.69 -12.91 -11.22
N SER A 211 3.65 -12.65 -12.53
CA SER A 211 3.37 -13.68 -13.53
C SER A 211 4.51 -14.70 -13.63
N GLU A 212 5.76 -14.24 -13.59
CA GLU A 212 6.96 -15.09 -13.52
C GLU A 212 6.91 -15.96 -12.26
N PHE A 213 6.66 -15.36 -11.10
CA PHE A 213 6.68 -16.09 -9.84
C PHE A 213 5.52 -17.10 -9.70
N LEU A 214 4.30 -16.70 -10.06
CA LEU A 214 3.10 -17.54 -9.97
C LEU A 214 2.94 -18.50 -11.15
N GLN A 215 3.83 -18.43 -12.16
CA GLN A 215 3.81 -19.27 -13.37
C GLN A 215 2.48 -19.20 -14.14
N LYS A 216 1.82 -18.04 -14.10
CA LYS A 216 0.59 -17.76 -14.86
C LYS A 216 0.48 -16.25 -15.14
N PRO A 217 -0.15 -15.82 -16.25
CA PRO A 217 -0.42 -14.40 -16.46
C PRO A 217 -1.30 -13.86 -15.33
N VAL A 218 -0.87 -12.76 -14.70
CA VAL A 218 -1.62 -12.08 -13.63
C VAL A 218 -1.55 -10.58 -13.87
N THR A 219 -2.70 -9.92 -13.77
CA THR A 219 -2.77 -8.45 -13.74
C THR A 219 -2.82 -7.94 -12.30
N MET A 220 -2.43 -6.68 -12.08
CA MET A 220 -2.52 -6.03 -10.78
C MET A 220 -3.97 -6.00 -10.28
N MET A 221 -4.93 -5.82 -11.20
CA MET A 221 -6.36 -5.85 -10.89
C MET A 221 -6.80 -7.22 -10.37
N GLU A 222 -6.44 -8.30 -11.07
CA GLU A 222 -6.74 -9.68 -10.64
C GLU A 222 -6.10 -9.95 -9.27
N LEU A 223 -4.81 -9.65 -9.14
CA LEU A 223 -4.04 -9.90 -7.93
C LEU A 223 -4.68 -9.25 -6.70
N LEU A 224 -5.02 -7.96 -6.80
CA LEU A 224 -5.64 -7.20 -5.72
C LEU A 224 -7.11 -7.58 -5.48
N SER A 225 -7.82 -8.11 -6.48
CA SER A 225 -9.23 -8.53 -6.31
C SER A 225 -9.42 -9.68 -5.31
N HIS A 226 -8.35 -10.41 -5.01
CA HIS A 226 -8.32 -11.45 -3.99
C HIS A 226 -8.18 -10.92 -2.54
N GLY A 227 -8.15 -9.60 -2.34
CA GLY A 227 -8.14 -8.97 -1.01
C GLY A 227 -9.42 -9.25 -0.22
N SER A 228 -9.30 -9.88 0.94
CA SER A 228 -10.46 -10.26 1.77
C SER A 228 -11.08 -9.05 2.48
N VAL A 229 -10.25 -8.16 3.04
CA VAL A 229 -10.69 -6.94 3.74
C VAL A 229 -9.78 -5.77 3.38
N TRP A 230 -10.38 -4.60 3.18
CA TRP A 230 -9.70 -3.34 2.87
C TRP A 230 -9.84 -2.38 4.05
N LEU A 231 -8.83 -2.32 4.92
CA LEU A 231 -8.74 -1.36 6.00
C LEU A 231 -8.22 -0.02 5.48
N ARG A 232 -9.14 0.90 5.20
CA ARG A 232 -8.84 2.23 4.67
C ARG A 232 -8.49 3.20 5.80
N ARG A 233 -7.28 3.73 5.80
CA ARG A 233 -6.75 4.76 6.71
C ARG A 233 -7.31 6.16 6.40
N ILE A 234 -8.61 6.25 6.17
CA ILE A 234 -9.35 7.47 5.94
C ILE A 234 -10.62 7.45 6.79
N ASP A 235 -11.14 8.63 7.13
CA ASP A 235 -12.38 8.78 7.87
C ASP A 235 -13.42 9.37 6.93
N PHE A 236 -14.61 8.75 6.87
CA PHE A 236 -15.65 9.15 5.93
C PHE A 236 -16.14 10.60 6.15
N VAL A 237 -15.89 11.20 7.32
CA VAL A 237 -16.23 12.60 7.60
C VAL A 237 -15.37 13.59 6.80
N PHE A 238 -14.15 13.20 6.41
CA PHE A 238 -13.21 14.07 5.67
C PHE A 238 -13.13 13.75 4.17
N GLU A 239 -13.90 12.78 3.70
CA GLU A 239 -13.82 12.30 2.32
C GLU A 239 -15.13 12.63 1.60
N TYR A 240 -15.04 12.87 0.28
CA TYR A 240 -16.23 13.07 -0.53
C TYR A 240 -17.07 11.80 -0.62
N PRO A 241 -18.41 11.91 -0.79
CA PRO A 241 -19.28 10.75 -0.98
C PRO A 241 -18.78 9.86 -2.13
N MET A 242 -18.53 8.59 -1.83
CA MET A 242 -18.12 7.59 -2.81
C MET A 242 -18.76 6.23 -2.49
N PRO A 243 -19.02 5.38 -3.49
CA PRO A 243 -19.47 4.00 -3.25
C PRO A 243 -18.42 3.18 -2.50
N VAL A 244 -18.90 2.31 -1.61
CA VAL A 244 -18.06 1.46 -0.75
C VAL A 244 -18.62 0.05 -0.72
N MET A 245 -17.72 -0.93 -0.71
CA MET A 245 -18.09 -2.34 -0.60
C MET A 245 -18.10 -2.79 0.87
N PRO A 246 -18.88 -3.83 1.25
CA PRO A 246 -18.98 -4.28 2.63
C PRO A 246 -17.65 -4.71 3.27
N ASN A 247 -16.68 -5.12 2.47
CA ASN A 247 -15.33 -5.49 2.92
C ASN A 247 -14.37 -4.29 3.01
N MET A 248 -14.81 -3.07 2.70
CA MET A 248 -14.04 -1.84 2.86
C MET A 248 -14.39 -1.16 4.19
N VAL A 249 -13.44 -1.20 5.13
CA VAL A 249 -13.63 -0.71 6.50
C VAL A 249 -12.79 0.54 6.72
N PHE A 250 -13.45 1.62 7.11
CA PHE A 250 -12.80 2.88 7.45
C PHE A 250 -12.19 2.82 8.85
N VAL A 251 -10.88 3.02 8.91
CA VAL A 251 -10.08 3.03 10.15
C VAL A 251 -9.32 4.35 10.29
N GLY A 252 -9.96 5.45 9.89
CA GLY A 252 -9.47 6.81 10.14
C GLY A 252 -9.27 7.09 11.63
N GLY A 253 -8.39 8.04 11.95
CA GLY A 253 -8.15 8.45 13.34
C GLY A 253 -7.34 7.49 14.22
N ILE A 254 -6.95 6.30 13.75
CA ILE A 254 -6.14 5.34 14.52
C ILE A 254 -4.74 5.84 14.92
N HIS A 255 -4.27 6.91 14.28
CA HIS A 255 -2.99 7.55 14.57
C HIS A 255 -3.12 8.70 15.59
N CYS A 256 -4.33 9.08 15.98
CA CYS A 256 -4.56 10.11 16.99
C CYS A 256 -4.03 9.63 18.36
N GLY A 257 -3.20 10.46 18.99
CA GLY A 257 -2.70 10.21 20.34
C GLY A 257 -3.79 10.35 21.40
N GLN A 258 -3.43 10.07 22.66
CA GLN A 258 -4.32 10.31 23.79
C GLN A 258 -4.78 11.78 23.82
N LYS A 259 -6.09 11.99 24.01
CA LYS A 259 -6.69 13.32 24.11
C LYS A 259 -6.01 14.08 25.25
N LYS A 260 -5.33 15.18 24.94
CA LYS A 260 -4.97 16.17 25.94
C LYS A 260 -6.20 17.07 26.18
N PRO A 261 -6.50 17.47 27.42
CA PRO A 261 -7.51 18.50 27.66
C PRO A 261 -7.11 19.75 26.86
N LEU A 262 -8.07 20.38 26.18
CA LEU A 262 -7.84 21.69 25.59
C LEU A 262 -7.58 22.66 26.75
N SER A 263 -6.45 23.38 26.71
CA SER A 263 -6.28 24.53 27.60
C SER A 263 -7.37 25.53 27.30
N GLN A 264 -8.16 25.90 28.31
CA GLN A 264 -9.10 27.02 28.22
C GLN A 264 -8.37 28.33 27.94
#